data_AF-A0A418YPM8-F1
#
_entry.id   AF-A0A418YPM8-F1
#
_cell.length_a   1.000
_cell.length_b   1.000
_cell.length_c   1.000
_cell.angle_alpha   90.00
_cell.angle_beta   90.00
_cell.angle_gamma   90.00
#
_symmetry.space_group_name_H-M   'P 1'
#
loop_
_entity.id
_entity.type
_entity.pdbx_description
1 polymer ?
#
loop_
_entity_poly.entity_id
_entity_poly.type
_entity_poly.pdbx_seq_one_letter_code
_entity_poly.pdbx_strand_id
1 'polypeptide(L)' 'MARRTCIICAEPAGSREHLFPAALGGRRVNKRIYCAHHNHALADGAGVLAEQLRTINAILMVESDRDRSVPHK' A
#
# COMPACT_ATOMS: atom_id res chain seq x y z
N MET A 1 22.70 2.15 -17.29
CA MET A 1 21.82 2.49 -16.15
C MET A 1 22.15 1.56 -15.00
N ALA A 2 22.41 2.07 -13.79
CA ALA A 2 22.59 1.22 -12.62
C ALA A 2 21.31 0.42 -12.35
N ARG A 3 21.45 -0.89 -12.08
CA ARG A 3 20.30 -1.76 -11.75
C ARG A 3 19.73 -1.29 -10.41
N ARG A 4 18.44 -0.94 -10.38
CA ARG A 4 17.80 -0.57 -9.10
C ARG A 4 17.71 -1.81 -8.22
N THR A 5 18.12 -1.68 -6.97
CA THR A 5 18.10 -2.73 -5.97
C THR A 5 16.99 -2.46 -4.96
N CYS A 6 16.46 -3.53 -4.38
CA CYS A 6 15.49 -3.46 -3.32
C CYS A 6 16.16 -2.88 -2.07
N ILE A 7 15.58 -1.84 -1.49
CA ILE A 7 16.17 -1.17 -0.31
C ILE A 7 16.18 -2.04 0.95
N ILE A 8 15.46 -3.17 0.97
CA ILE A 8 15.37 -4.08 2.12
C ILE A 8 16.39 -5.22 2.02
N CYS A 9 16.56 -5.81 0.82
CA CYS A 9 17.39 -7.02 0.66
C CYS A 9 18.45 -6.92 -0.43
N ALA A 10 18.67 -5.76 -1.03
CA ALA A 10 19.64 -5.51 -2.12
C ALA A 10 19.44 -6.32 -3.42
N GLU A 11 18.49 -7.26 -3.47
CA GLU A 11 18.09 -7.98 -4.68
C GLU A 11 17.49 -7.06 -5.76
N PRO A 12 17.36 -7.50 -7.03
CA PRO A 12 16.79 -6.67 -8.10
C PRO A 12 15.42 -6.09 -7.74
N ALA A 13 15.29 -4.76 -7.83
CA ALA A 13 14.01 -4.08 -7.68
C ALA A 13 13.23 -4.09 -9.00
N GLY A 14 11.91 -4.21 -8.89
CA GLY A 14 11.03 -4.31 -10.05
C GLY A 14 9.55 -4.41 -9.71
N SER A 15 9.17 -4.24 -8.45
CA SER A 15 7.75 -4.18 -8.08
C SER A 15 7.07 -2.94 -8.66
N ARG A 16 5.74 -2.97 -8.72
CA ARG A 16 4.90 -1.80 -8.98
C ARG A 16 4.29 -1.31 -7.67
N GLU A 17 5.15 -0.76 -6.81
CA GLU A 17 4.78 -0.37 -5.45
C GLU A 17 3.92 0.91 -5.40
N HIS A 18 3.19 1.01 -4.30
CA HIS A 18 2.59 2.26 -3.86
C HIS A 18 3.54 2.90 -2.83
N LEU A 19 3.72 4.22 -2.88
CA LEU A 19 4.51 4.93 -1.85
C LEU A 19 3.79 4.96 -0.52
N PHE A 20 2.47 5.06 -0.57
CA PHE A 20 1.57 4.90 0.56
C PHE A 20 0.69 3.67 0.28
N PRO A 21 0.40 2.80 1.26
CA PRO A 21 -0.26 1.53 0.98
C PRO A 21 -1.62 1.68 0.32
N ALA A 22 -1.95 0.73 -0.57
CA ALA A 22 -3.23 0.69 -1.23
C ALA A 22 -4.38 0.61 -0.21
N ALA A 23 -4.31 -0.31 0.75
CA ALA A 23 -5.35 -0.48 1.76
C ALA A 23 -5.68 0.81 2.56
N LEU A 24 -4.79 1.80 2.59
CA LEU A 24 -4.94 3.06 3.32
C LEU A 24 -5.20 4.27 2.42
N GLY A 25 -5.46 4.09 1.11
CA GLY A 25 -5.76 5.21 0.21
C GLY A 25 -4.60 5.65 -0.69
N GLY A 26 -3.44 5.01 -0.63
CA GLY A 26 -2.27 5.43 -1.43
C GLY A 26 -2.33 5.07 -2.91
N ARG A 27 -1.89 5.99 -3.77
CA ARG A 27 -1.86 5.80 -5.24
C ARG A 27 -0.57 5.12 -5.70
N ARG A 28 -0.60 4.47 -6.87
CA ARG A 28 0.57 3.82 -7.46
C ARG A 28 1.53 4.89 -7.99
N VAL A 29 2.78 4.88 -7.52
CA VAL A 29 3.82 5.84 -7.96
C VAL A 29 5.04 5.13 -8.56
N ASN A 30 5.21 3.82 -8.34
CA ASN A 30 6.22 2.95 -8.95
C ASN A 30 7.62 3.60 -9.11
N LYS A 31 8.36 3.69 -8.01
CA LYS A 31 9.74 4.16 -7.99
C LYS A 31 10.77 3.04 -8.20
N ARG A 32 10.32 1.77 -8.26
CA ARG A 32 11.14 0.55 -8.33
C ARG A 32 12.15 0.49 -7.17
N ILE A 33 11.66 0.67 -5.95
CA ILE A 33 12.49 0.63 -4.72
C ILE A 33 12.41 -0.72 -3.97
N TYR A 34 11.45 -1.57 -4.33
CA TYR A 34 11.25 -2.88 -3.72
C TYR A 34 11.32 -4.02 -4.74
N CYS A 35 11.67 -5.21 -4.26
CA CYS A 35 11.39 -6.46 -4.97
C CYS A 35 9.93 -6.87 -4.72
N ALA A 36 9.41 -7.81 -5.52
CA ALA A 36 8.02 -8.25 -5.40
C ALA A 36 7.71 -8.77 -3.99
N HIS A 37 8.58 -9.61 -3.42
CA HIS A 37 8.40 -10.20 -2.10
C HIS A 37 8.19 -9.15 -1.00
N HIS A 38 9.11 -8.21 -0.85
CA HIS A 38 9.00 -7.19 0.19
C HIS A 38 7.87 -6.18 -0.06
N ASN A 39 7.58 -5.87 -1.32
CA ASN A 39 6.41 -5.05 -1.65
C ASN A 39 5.10 -5.73 -1.24
N HIS A 40 4.99 -7.05 -1.42
CA HIS A 40 3.81 -7.82 -0.98
C HIS A 40 3.73 -7.90 0.54
N ALA A 41 4.83 -8.22 1.24
CA ALA A 41 4.85 -8.28 2.69
C ALA A 41 4.42 -6.95 3.36
N LEU A 42 4.85 -5.81 2.80
CA LEU A 42 4.41 -4.49 3.25
C LEU A 42 2.92 -4.25 3.00
N ALA A 43 2.38 -4.75 1.89
CA ALA A 43 0.94 -4.66 1.60
C ALA A 43 0.11 -5.46 2.59
N ASP A 44 0.56 -6.66 2.97
CA ASP A 44 -0.11 -7.50 3.98
C ASP A 44 -0.14 -6.81 5.35
N GLY A 45 1.01 -6.26 5.77
CA GLY A 45 1.09 -5.47 7.00
C GLY A 45 0.16 -4.25 6.99
N ALA A 46 0.07 -3.55 5.85
CA ALA A 46 -0.87 -2.45 5.69
C ALA A 46 -2.34 -2.88 5.74
N GLY A 47 -2.67 -4.11 5.32
CA GLY A 47 -4.00 -4.68 5.47
C GLY A 47 -4.39 -4.85 6.95
N VAL A 48 -3.46 -5.33 7.78
CA VAL A 48 -3.66 -5.43 9.24
C VAL A 48 -3.88 -4.04 9.87
N LEU A 49 -3.11 -3.04 9.46
CA LEU A 49 -3.32 -1.67 9.94
C LEU A 49 -4.68 -1.11 9.49
N ALA A 50 -5.08 -1.35 8.24
CA ALA A 50 -6.37 -0.92 7.73
C ALA A 50 -7.53 -1.54 8.53
N GLU A 51 -7.44 -2.84 8.85
CA GLU A 51 -8.36 -3.56 9.73
C GLU A 51 -8.51 -2.87 11.09
N GLN A 52 -7.39 -2.64 11.78
CA GLN A 52 -7.36 -2.03 13.10
C GLN A 52 -7.94 -0.60 13.10
N LEU A 53 -7.71 0.16 12.03
CA LEU A 53 -8.21 1.52 11.89
C LEU A 53 -9.69 1.60 11.49
N ARG A 54 -10.33 0.51 11.06
CA ARG A 54 -11.72 0.57 10.57
C ARG A 54 -12.70 1.13 11.59
N THR A 55 -12.64 0.66 12.83
CA THR A 55 -13.54 1.13 13.90
C THR A 55 -13.32 2.61 14.20
N ILE A 56 -12.06 3.06 14.24
CA ILE A 56 -11.72 4.46 14.48
C ILE A 56 -12.23 5.34 13.32
N ASN A 57 -11.99 4.92 12.08
CA ASN A 57 -12.47 5.62 10.90
C ASN A 57 -14.00 5.72 10.87
N ALA A 58 -14.71 4.66 11.27
CA ALA A 58 -16.17 4.66 11.35
C ALA A 58 -16.69 5.68 12.40
N ILE A 59 -16.07 5.74 13.59
CA ILE A 59 -16.42 6.71 14.63
C ILE A 59 -16.19 8.15 14.16
N LEU A 60 -15.11 8.37 13.43
CA LEU A 60 -14.72 9.69 12.92
C LEU A 60 -15.38 10.06 11.59
N MET A 61 -16.25 9.20 11.04
CA MET A 61 -16.84 9.34 9.71
C MET A 61 -15.79 9.57 8.60
N VAL A 62 -14.60 8.98 8.74
CA VAL A 62 -13.55 9.00 7.72
C VAL A 62 -13.94 8.07 6.60
N GLU A 63 -14.23 8.65 5.44
CA GLU A 63 -14.54 7.89 4.22
C GLU A 63 -13.30 7.67 3.36
N SER A 64 -13.14 6.45 2.88
CA SER A 64 -12.10 6.09 1.93
C SER A 64 -12.44 6.63 0.54
N ASP A 65 -11.51 7.39 -0.07
CA ASP A 65 -11.64 7.89 -1.45
C ASP A 65 -11.86 6.77 -2.49
N ARG A 66 -11.46 5.52 -2.16
CA ARG A 66 -11.72 4.35 -3.01
C ARG A 66 -13.15 3.88 -2.93
N ASP A 67 -13.70 3.89 -1.72
CA ASP A 67 -15.02 3.34 -1.43
C ASP A 67 -16.13 4.30 -1.83
N ARG A 68 -15.80 5.56 -2.11
CA ARG A 68 -16.72 6.53 -2.74
C ARG A 68 -17.28 6.05 -4.09
N SER A 69 -16.73 4.98 -4.69
CA SER A 69 -17.22 4.35 -5.91
C SER A 69 -18.12 3.13 -5.69
N VAL A 70 -18.25 2.62 -4.45
CA VAL A 70 -19.20 1.57 -4.09
C VAL A 70 -20.42 2.22 -3.44
N PRO A 71 -21.64 2.04 -3.99
CA PRO A 71 -22.85 2.58 -3.36
C PRO A 71 -23.00 1.94 -1.98
N HIS A 72 -23.07 2.77 -0.93
CA HIS A 72 -23.54 2.34 0.37
C HIS A 72 -25.02 1.91 0.20
N LYS A 73 -25.30 0.61 0.36
CA LYS A 73 -26.66 0.07 0.37
C LYS A 73 -27.31 0.23 1.73
#